data_AF-H8WWB4-F1
#
_entry.id   AF-H8WWB4-F1
#
_cell.length_a   1.000
_cell.length_b   1.000
_cell.length_c   1.000
_cell.angle_alpha   90.00
_cell.angle_beta   90.00
_cell.angle_gamma   90.00
#
_symmetry.space_group_name_H-M   'P 1'
#
loop_
_entity.id
_entity.type
_entity.pdbx_description
1 polymer ?
#
loop_
_entity_poly.entity_id
_entity_poly.type
_entity_poly.pdbx_seq_one_letter_code
_entity_poly.pdbx_strand_id
1 'polypeptide(L)'
;MPRTTKSKLKIKKTSPPPPGYDKIAPTILKYKQKLKSATTNSTSPTTGSTIPGAKPTSLCPIYKITHDVTKYIYDLHTRQKISDELYTWLTLQDYVDSLLIAKWKKQGYEKLCCTQCITGGSTCICRVPKVELLKRGQDDKVDVECVTCGCRGCASSD
;
A
#
# COMPACT_ATOMS: atom_id res chain seq x y z
N MET A 1 -23.17 -6.91 -14.41
CA MET A 1 -23.14 -5.50 -13.97
C MET A 1 -22.77 -4.63 -15.17
N PRO A 2 -23.58 -3.62 -15.54
CA PRO A 2 -23.28 -2.79 -16.71
C PRO A 2 -22.04 -1.96 -16.43
N ARG A 3 -21.07 -2.05 -17.34
CA ARG A 3 -19.80 -1.33 -17.30
C ARG A 3 -20.09 0.09 -17.78
N THR A 4 -20.50 0.98 -16.88
CA THR A 4 -20.66 2.41 -17.20
C THR A 4 -19.31 2.95 -17.65
N THR A 5 -19.22 3.28 -18.94
CA THR A 5 -18.11 4.02 -19.54
C THR A 5 -18.10 5.42 -18.94
N LYS A 6 -17.48 5.58 -17.75
CA LYS A 6 -17.13 6.90 -17.23
C LYS A 6 -16.23 7.57 -18.27
N SER A 7 -16.74 8.62 -18.88
CA SER A 7 -16.00 9.51 -19.76
C SER A 7 -14.67 9.86 -19.09
N LYS A 8 -13.57 9.58 -19.77
CA LYS A 8 -12.21 9.77 -19.25
C LYS A 8 -12.01 11.26 -18.98
N LEU A 9 -12.14 11.67 -17.72
CA LEU A 9 -11.85 13.03 -17.27
C LEU A 9 -10.43 13.38 -17.77
N LYS A 10 -10.32 14.37 -18.67
CA LYS A 10 -9.05 14.81 -19.26
C LYS A 10 -8.29 15.70 -18.28
N ILE A 11 -7.85 15.12 -17.17
CA ILE A 11 -7.06 15.81 -16.15
C ILE A 11 -5.58 15.71 -16.55
N LYS A 12 -4.87 16.84 -16.53
CA LYS A 12 -3.42 16.89 -16.83
C LYS A 12 -2.64 16.88 -15.53
N LYS A 13 -1.43 16.31 -15.53
CA LYS A 13 -0.52 16.37 -14.36
C LYS A 13 -0.14 17.82 -13.98
N THR A 14 -0.25 18.77 -14.91
CA THR A 14 0.03 20.18 -14.67
C THR A 14 -1.20 20.99 -14.26
N SER A 15 -2.39 20.38 -14.19
CA SER A 15 -3.60 21.11 -13.81
C SER A 15 -3.57 21.47 -12.32
N PRO A 16 -4.21 22.59 -11.92
CA PRO A 16 -4.33 22.97 -10.51
C PRO A 16 -5.05 21.87 -9.70
N PRO A 17 -4.86 21.86 -8.37
CA PRO A 17 -5.53 20.92 -7.48
C PRO A 17 -7.07 21.04 -7.61
N PRO A 18 -7.78 19.92 -7.85
CA PRO A 18 -9.24 19.91 -7.91
C PRO A 18 -9.90 20.29 -6.57
N PRO A 19 -11.20 20.69 -6.57
CA PRO A 19 -11.91 21.06 -5.37
C PRO A 19 -11.89 19.95 -4.30
N GLY A 20 -11.67 20.34 -3.05
CA GLY A 20 -11.60 19.42 -1.91
C GLY A 20 -10.18 18.94 -1.56
N TYR A 21 -9.16 19.27 -2.35
CA TYR A 21 -7.77 18.98 -2.03
C TYR A 21 -7.32 19.61 -0.70
N ASP A 22 -7.76 20.83 -0.38
CA ASP A 22 -7.33 21.57 0.81
C ASP A 22 -7.59 20.82 2.12
N LYS A 23 -8.66 20.02 2.17
CA LYS A 23 -9.04 19.23 3.35
C LYS A 23 -8.12 18.02 3.59
N ILE A 24 -7.54 17.47 2.53
CA ILE A 24 -6.69 16.27 2.58
C ILE A 24 -5.19 16.59 2.45
N ALA A 25 -4.86 17.76 1.91
CA ALA A 25 -3.51 18.28 1.72
C ALA A 25 -2.60 18.14 2.95
N PRO A 26 -2.99 18.53 4.19
CA PRO A 26 -2.09 18.42 5.34
C PRO A 26 -1.71 16.97 5.66
N THR A 27 -2.68 16.05 5.54
CA THR A 27 -2.45 14.62 5.78
C THR A 27 -1.53 14.03 4.71
N ILE A 28 -1.78 14.33 3.42
CA ILE A 28 -0.95 13.85 2.32
C ILE A 28 0.48 14.39 2.42
N LEU A 29 0.65 15.66 2.77
CA LEU A 29 1.97 16.27 2.93
C LEU A 29 2.76 15.63 4.07
N LYS A 30 2.10 15.31 5.19
CA LYS A 30 2.70 14.57 6.31
C LYS A 30 3.23 13.21 5.86
N TYR A 31 2.48 12.48 5.06
CA TYR A 31 2.96 11.21 4.53
C TYR A 31 4.09 11.37 3.50
N LYS A 32 4.05 12.38 2.63
CA LYS A 32 5.16 12.70 1.73
C LYS A 32 6.45 13.01 2.50
N GLN A 33 6.35 13.77 3.57
CA GLN A 33 7.50 14.07 4.43
C GLN A 33 8.05 12.80 5.07
N LYS A 34 7.18 11.94 5.62
CA LYS A 34 7.58 10.62 6.16
C LYS A 34 8.26 9.75 5.10
N LEU A 35 7.72 9.72 3.88
CA LEU A 35 8.29 8.95 2.77
C LEU A 35 9.69 9.46 2.43
N LYS A 36 9.86 10.77 2.31
CA LYS A 36 11.17 11.38 2.04
C LYS A 36 12.19 11.05 3.14
N SER A 37 11.80 11.16 4.42
CA SER A 37 12.64 10.77 5.54
C SER A 37 13.00 9.28 5.53
N ALA A 38 12.05 8.40 5.23
CA ALA A 38 12.29 6.96 5.14
C ALA A 38 13.24 6.62 3.98
N THR A 39 13.10 7.29 2.82
CA THR A 39 14.01 7.14 1.69
C THR A 39 15.43 7.59 2.04
N THR A 40 15.60 8.76 2.69
CA THR A 40 16.93 9.22 3.13
C THR A 40 17.57 8.24 4.11
N ASN A 41 16.80 7.75 5.09
CA ASN A 41 17.30 6.79 6.08
C ASN A 41 17.66 5.43 5.47
N SER A 42 16.98 5.02 4.39
CA SER A 42 17.29 3.77 3.69
C SER A 42 18.58 3.81 2.86
N THR A 43 19.08 5.00 2.52
CA THR A 43 20.32 5.21 1.74
C THR A 43 21.56 5.30 2.64
N SER A 44 21.40 5.62 3.92
CA SER A 44 22.51 5.56 4.90
C SER A 44 22.77 4.10 5.29
N PRO A 45 24.00 3.58 5.16
CA PRO A 45 24.33 2.25 5.62
C PRO A 45 24.40 2.25 7.15
N THR A 46 23.29 2.01 7.83
CA THR A 46 23.34 1.76 9.28
C THR A 46 23.87 0.35 9.51
N THR A 47 25.14 0.30 9.88
CA THR A 47 25.80 -0.81 10.55
C THR A 47 25.06 -1.14 11.86
N GLY A 48 24.78 -2.43 12.07
CA GLY A 48 24.57 -2.99 13.41
C GLY A 48 23.12 -3.23 13.84
N SER A 49 22.76 -4.51 13.97
CA SER A 49 22.16 -5.09 15.19
C SER A 49 21.55 -6.46 14.87
N THR A 50 22.41 -7.48 14.80
CA THR A 50 22.09 -8.88 14.44
C THR A 50 21.39 -9.59 15.60
N ILE A 51 20.10 -9.94 15.44
CA ILE A 51 19.31 -10.85 16.32
C ILE A 51 18.34 -11.67 15.42
N PRO A 52 17.99 -12.94 15.74
CA PRO A 52 17.40 -13.89 14.81
C PRO A 52 15.87 -13.70 14.65
N GLY A 53 15.39 -13.84 13.40
CA GLY A 53 14.03 -13.49 12.96
C GLY A 53 14.12 -12.33 11.97
N ALA A 54 14.33 -12.66 10.69
CA ALA A 54 14.82 -11.78 9.62
C ALA A 54 14.42 -10.30 9.73
N LYS A 55 15.44 -9.42 9.80
CA LYS A 55 15.23 -7.96 9.84
C LYS A 55 14.39 -7.52 8.64
N PRO A 56 13.38 -6.66 8.85
CA PRO A 56 12.70 -6.02 7.73
C PRO A 56 13.73 -5.27 6.89
N THR A 57 13.66 -5.44 5.57
CA THR A 57 14.54 -4.73 4.64
C THR A 57 14.49 -3.22 4.89
N SER A 58 15.55 -2.49 4.55
CA SER A 58 15.60 -1.01 4.69
C SER A 58 14.43 -0.31 3.97
N LEU A 59 13.78 -0.99 3.02
CA LEU A 59 12.63 -0.53 2.25
C LEU A 59 11.27 -0.82 2.92
N CYS A 60 11.20 -1.63 3.97
CA CYS A 60 9.96 -1.96 4.66
C CYS A 60 9.17 -0.73 5.14
N PRO A 61 9.79 0.29 5.78
CA PRO A 61 9.09 1.52 6.16
C PRO A 61 8.49 2.28 4.98
N ILE A 62 9.16 2.24 3.82
CA ILE A 62 8.69 2.87 2.58
C ILE A 62 7.40 2.20 2.11
N TYR A 63 7.38 0.87 2.03
CA TYR A 63 6.19 0.12 1.63
C TYR A 63 5.01 0.36 2.58
N LYS A 64 5.26 0.43 3.89
CA LYS A 64 4.22 0.71 4.88
C LYS A 64 3.61 2.09 4.70
N ILE A 65 4.44 3.12 4.51
CA ILE A 65 3.96 4.49 4.26
C ILE A 65 3.16 4.56 2.95
N THR A 66 3.66 3.94 1.87
CA THR A 66 2.96 3.92 0.58
C THR A 66 1.62 3.20 0.68
N HIS A 67 1.56 2.09 1.42
CA HIS A 67 0.31 1.38 1.70
C HIS A 67 -0.68 2.28 2.46
N ASP A 68 -0.24 2.90 3.56
CA ASP A 68 -1.09 3.74 4.41
C ASP A 68 -1.71 4.91 3.63
N VAL A 69 -0.92 5.61 2.82
CA VAL A 69 -1.39 6.72 1.97
C VAL A 69 -2.41 6.23 0.95
N THR A 70 -2.07 5.14 0.26
CA THR A 70 -2.91 4.56 -0.80
C THR A 70 -4.24 4.10 -0.22
N LYS A 71 -4.22 3.47 0.97
CA LYS A 71 -5.41 3.00 1.68
C LYS A 71 -6.27 4.16 2.16
N TYR A 72 -5.66 5.18 2.74
CA TYR A 72 -6.36 6.39 3.19
C TYR A 72 -7.13 7.05 2.04
N ILE A 73 -6.48 7.28 0.90
CA ILE A 73 -7.12 7.92 -0.26
C ILE A 73 -8.18 7.00 -0.88
N TYR A 74 -7.92 5.69 -0.98
CA TYR A 74 -8.88 4.71 -1.48
C TYR A 74 -10.14 4.62 -0.60
N ASP A 75 -10.00 4.67 0.72
CA ASP A 75 -11.13 4.64 1.65
C ASP A 75 -11.95 5.91 1.60
N LEU A 76 -11.31 7.08 1.44
CA LEU A 76 -12.02 8.33 1.19
C LEU A 76 -12.83 8.29 -0.10
N HIS A 77 -12.27 7.71 -1.18
CA HIS A 77 -12.96 7.54 -2.46
C HIS A 77 -14.13 6.57 -2.35
N THR A 78 -13.92 5.41 -1.72
CA THR A 78 -14.95 4.39 -1.52
C THR A 78 -16.14 4.91 -0.69
N ARG A 79 -15.86 5.78 0.29
CA ARG A 79 -16.88 6.46 1.11
C ARG A 79 -17.47 7.72 0.45
N GLN A 80 -17.15 7.98 -0.83
CA GLN A 80 -17.59 9.15 -1.60
C GLN A 80 -17.27 10.51 -0.93
N LYS A 81 -16.21 10.59 -0.12
CA LYS A 81 -15.76 11.83 0.54
C LYS A 81 -14.90 12.72 -0.36
N ILE A 82 -14.40 12.16 -1.47
CA ILE A 82 -13.63 12.88 -2.49
C ILE A 82 -14.24 12.61 -3.87
N SER A 83 -14.12 13.57 -4.79
CA SER A 83 -14.61 13.42 -6.16
C SER A 83 -13.74 12.44 -6.95
N ASP A 84 -14.33 11.81 -7.98
CA ASP A 84 -13.58 10.98 -8.94
C ASP A 84 -12.47 11.77 -9.65
N GLU A 85 -12.69 13.06 -9.86
CA GLU A 85 -11.72 13.98 -10.44
C GLU A 85 -10.50 14.15 -9.53
N LEU A 86 -10.73 14.44 -8.24
CA LEU A 86 -9.65 14.58 -7.26
C LEU A 86 -8.87 13.26 -7.10
N TYR A 87 -9.57 12.13 -7.05
CA TYR A 87 -8.93 10.81 -6.98
C TYR A 87 -8.04 10.52 -8.19
N THR A 88 -8.53 10.83 -9.39
CA THR A 88 -7.77 10.65 -10.64
C THR A 88 -6.55 11.59 -10.67
N TRP A 89 -6.72 12.85 -10.25
CA TRP A 89 -5.60 13.79 -10.15
C TRP A 89 -4.53 13.32 -9.16
N LEU A 90 -4.93 12.87 -7.96
CA LEU A 90 -3.99 12.33 -6.97
C LEU A 90 -3.20 11.13 -7.49
N THR A 91 -3.87 10.28 -8.28
CA THR A 91 -3.26 9.12 -8.94
C THR A 91 -2.23 9.56 -10.00
N LEU A 92 -2.52 10.61 -10.78
CA LEU A 92 -1.59 11.16 -11.78
C LEU A 92 -0.38 11.88 -11.17
N GLN A 93 -0.52 12.41 -9.96
CA GLN A 93 0.57 13.05 -9.21
C GLN A 93 1.46 12.06 -8.45
N ASP A 94 1.23 10.75 -8.60
CA ASP A 94 1.96 9.68 -7.91
C ASP A 94 1.86 9.79 -6.37
N TYR A 95 0.76 10.34 -5.84
CA TYR A 95 0.49 10.30 -4.40
C TYR A 95 0.04 8.91 -3.92
N VAL A 96 -0.53 8.11 -4.83
CA VAL A 96 -1.06 6.78 -4.55
C VAL A 96 -0.48 5.75 -5.52
N ASP A 97 -0.35 4.51 -5.06
CA ASP A 97 0.09 3.42 -5.91
C ASP A 97 -1.08 2.89 -6.75
N SER A 98 -1.09 3.28 -8.03
CA SER A 98 -2.07 2.85 -9.02
C SER A 98 -2.14 1.33 -9.19
N LEU A 99 -1.00 0.65 -9.12
CA LEU A 99 -0.90 -0.79 -9.32
C LEU A 99 -1.48 -1.52 -8.11
N LEU A 100 -1.20 -1.03 -6.89
CA LEU A 100 -1.76 -1.58 -5.67
C LEU A 100 -3.30 -1.46 -5.65
N ILE A 101 -3.83 -0.29 -6.01
CA ILE A 101 -5.27 -0.06 -6.16
C ILE A 101 -5.88 -1.03 -7.17
N ALA A 102 -5.22 -1.23 -8.33
CA ALA A 102 -5.71 -2.14 -9.34
C ALA A 102 -5.78 -3.59 -8.83
N LYS A 103 -4.89 -3.98 -7.90
CA LYS A 103 -4.95 -5.30 -7.24
C LYS A 103 -6.07 -5.37 -6.22
N TRP A 104 -6.31 -4.34 -5.40
CA TRP A 104 -7.42 -4.32 -4.44
C TRP A 104 -8.80 -4.48 -5.07
N LYS A 105 -8.94 -4.11 -6.35
CA LYS A 105 -10.18 -4.33 -7.12
C LYS A 105 -10.39 -5.79 -7.56
N LYS A 106 -9.39 -6.67 -7.39
CA LYS A 106 -9.48 -8.09 -7.72
C LYS A 106 -9.85 -8.89 -6.46
N GLN A 107 -10.74 -9.87 -6.62
CA GLN A 107 -11.13 -10.78 -5.55
C GLN A 107 -9.90 -11.50 -4.96
N GLY A 108 -9.82 -11.57 -3.63
CA GLY A 108 -8.71 -12.22 -2.92
C GLY A 108 -7.47 -11.35 -2.70
N TYR A 109 -7.48 -10.09 -3.16
CA TYR A 109 -6.41 -9.13 -2.96
C TYR A 109 -6.85 -7.86 -2.22
N GLU A 110 -8.04 -7.81 -1.63
CA GLU A 110 -8.61 -6.59 -1.04
C GLU A 110 -7.76 -6.03 0.11
N LYS A 111 -7.02 -6.90 0.80
CA LYS A 111 -6.13 -6.56 1.93
C LYS A 111 -4.64 -6.62 1.56
N LEU A 112 -4.29 -6.63 0.26
CA LEU A 112 -2.90 -6.79 -0.18
C LEU A 112 -2.00 -5.69 0.38
N CYS A 113 -0.87 -6.08 0.99
CA CYS A 113 0.08 -5.15 1.62
C CYS A 113 0.89 -4.34 0.59
N CYS A 114 1.51 -5.00 -0.39
CA CYS A 114 2.27 -4.36 -1.46
C CYS A 114 2.32 -5.24 -2.71
N THR A 115 2.68 -4.63 -3.85
CA THR A 115 2.80 -5.31 -5.14
C THR A 115 3.98 -6.28 -5.20
N GLN A 116 5.02 -6.08 -4.39
CA GLN A 116 6.19 -6.96 -4.37
C GLN A 116 5.86 -8.35 -3.78
N CYS A 117 4.93 -8.44 -2.82
CA CYS A 117 4.53 -9.73 -2.22
C CYS A 117 3.81 -10.68 -3.18
N ILE A 118 3.47 -10.23 -4.40
CA ILE A 118 2.77 -11.01 -5.43
C ILE A 118 3.55 -11.10 -6.75
N THR A 119 4.70 -10.44 -6.87
CA THR A 119 5.46 -10.36 -8.13
C THR A 119 6.60 -11.39 -8.19
N GLY A 120 7.03 -11.94 -7.04
CA GLY A 120 8.08 -12.97 -6.96
C GLY A 120 7.64 -14.35 -7.43
N GLY A 121 8.61 -15.21 -7.78
CA GLY A 121 8.39 -16.59 -8.24
C GLY A 121 7.76 -17.53 -7.20
N SER A 122 7.74 -17.12 -5.93
CA SER A 122 7.04 -17.80 -4.83
C SER A 122 6.10 -16.83 -4.10
N THR A 123 4.93 -17.32 -3.70
CA THR A 123 3.97 -16.54 -2.91
C THR A 123 4.57 -16.18 -1.55
N CYS A 124 4.53 -14.89 -1.17
CA CYS A 124 5.05 -14.44 0.12
C CYS A 124 4.28 -15.06 1.29
N ILE A 125 4.94 -15.36 2.42
CA ILE A 125 4.31 -15.92 3.62
C ILE A 125 3.11 -15.09 4.11
N CYS A 126 3.18 -13.76 3.98
CA CYS A 126 2.08 -12.88 4.37
C CYS A 126 0.81 -13.07 3.54
N ARG A 127 0.86 -13.77 2.40
CA ARG A 127 -0.32 -14.07 1.58
C ARG A 127 -0.98 -15.40 1.96
N VAL A 128 -0.34 -16.19 2.80
CA VAL A 128 -0.89 -17.46 3.30
C VAL A 128 -1.86 -17.16 4.44
N PRO A 129 -3.12 -17.63 4.37
CA PRO A 129 -4.08 -17.45 5.45
C PRO A 129 -3.57 -18.03 6.77
N LYS A 130 -3.75 -17.32 7.87
CA LYS A 130 -3.37 -17.76 9.22
C LYS A 130 -4.01 -19.08 9.59
N VAL A 131 -5.27 -19.28 9.21
CA VAL A 131 -6.00 -20.54 9.41
C VAL A 131 -5.30 -21.73 8.75
N GLU A 132 -4.69 -21.51 7.59
CA GLU A 132 -3.97 -22.56 6.87
C GLU A 132 -2.61 -22.87 7.51
N LEU A 133 -1.94 -21.86 8.07
CA LEU A 133 -0.70 -22.03 8.86
C LEU A 133 -0.98 -22.84 10.14
N LEU A 134 -2.04 -22.50 10.87
CA LEU A 134 -2.47 -23.24 12.06
C LEU A 134 -2.81 -24.71 11.74
N LYS A 135 -3.56 -24.97 10.66
CA LYS A 135 -3.89 -26.34 10.23
C LYS A 135 -2.67 -27.19 9.90
N ARG A 136 -1.57 -26.57 9.46
CA ARG A 136 -0.31 -27.24 9.13
C ARG A 136 0.62 -27.39 10.35
N GLY A 137 0.17 -26.99 11.55
CA GLY A 137 0.99 -26.99 12.78
C GLY A 137 2.14 -26.00 12.72
N GLN A 138 1.98 -24.89 11.99
CA GLN A 138 2.98 -23.83 11.83
C GLN A 138 2.60 -22.59 12.65
N ASP A 139 2.29 -22.79 13.93
CA ASP A 139 1.91 -21.73 14.87
C ASP A 139 2.99 -20.64 14.99
N ASP A 140 4.25 -21.03 14.86
CA ASP A 140 5.42 -20.15 14.84
C ASP A 140 5.40 -19.12 13.68
N LYS A 141 4.65 -19.41 12.60
CA LYS A 141 4.62 -18.59 11.38
C LYS A 141 3.42 -17.64 11.30
N VAL A 142 2.47 -17.75 12.23
CA VAL A 142 1.22 -16.98 12.21
C VAL A 142 1.44 -15.48 12.41
N ASP A 143 2.43 -15.12 13.23
CA ASP A 143 2.76 -13.73 13.58
C ASP A 143 4.11 -13.27 13.05
N VAL A 144 4.64 -13.98 12.03
CA VAL A 144 5.87 -13.60 11.35
C VAL A 144 5.65 -12.35 10.50
N GLU A 145 6.60 -11.42 10.60
CA GLU A 145 6.63 -10.22 9.77
C GLU A 145 7.22 -10.52 8.39
N CYS A 146 6.57 -10.02 7.35
CA CYS A 146 7.08 -10.09 5.99
C CYS A 146 8.42 -9.34 5.88
N VAL A 147 9.46 -10.00 5.37
CA VAL A 147 10.77 -9.38 5.15
C VAL A 147 10.73 -8.17 4.18
N THR A 148 9.80 -8.19 3.23
CA THR A 148 9.67 -7.17 2.18
C THR A 148 8.96 -5.91 2.67
N CYS A 149 7.84 -6.06 3.38
CA CYS A 149 6.97 -4.93 3.74
C CYS A 149 6.56 -4.89 5.22
N GLY A 150 6.98 -5.86 6.03
CA GLY A 150 6.73 -5.91 7.47
C GLY A 150 5.28 -6.17 7.87
N CYS A 151 4.40 -6.58 6.95
CA CYS A 151 3.03 -6.96 7.31
C CYS A 151 2.98 -8.34 7.99
N ARG A 152 1.93 -8.57 8.80
CA ARG A 152 1.65 -9.80 9.55
C ARG A 152 0.42 -10.53 9.01
N GLY A 153 0.40 -10.72 7.70
CA GLY A 153 -0.75 -11.25 6.97
C GLY A 153 -1.46 -10.19 6.13
N CYS A 154 -1.79 -10.56 4.90
CA CYS A 154 -2.48 -9.75 3.90
C CYS A 154 -3.36 -10.62 2.98
N ALA A 155 -3.66 -11.85 3.40
CA ALA A 155 -4.70 -12.64 2.77
C ALA A 155 -6.06 -11.96 3.01
N SER A 156 -6.95 -12.00 2.02
CA SER A 156 -8.30 -11.45 2.18
C SER A 156 -9.14 -12.21 3.22
N SER A 157 -8.80 -13.47 3.47
CA SER A 157 -9.47 -14.38 4.40
C SER A 157 -9.06 -14.22 5.87
N ASP A 158 -7.97 -13.48 6.13
CA ASP A 158 -7.53 -13.12 7.49
C ASP A 158 -8.25 -11.89 8.03
#